data_AF-A0A837DDC5-F1
#
_entry.id   AF-A0A837DDC5-F1
#
_cell.length_a   1.000
_cell.length_b   1.000
_cell.length_c   1.000
_cell.angle_alpha   90.00
_cell.angle_beta   90.00
_cell.angle_gamma   90.00
#
_symmetry.space_group_name_H-M   'P 1'
#
loop_
_entity.id
_entity.type
_entity.pdbx_description
1 polymer ?
#
loop_
_entity_poly.entity_id
_entity_poly.type
_entity_poly.pdbx_seq_one_letter_code
_entity_poly.pdbx_strand_id
1 'polypeptide(L)'
;MECQASAVRQGEAKRHRFERRAFGQPIGNLQNTRFVLTEIATELDVTHTYHDAAVLAYNEGKLSAVDAAKAKWWTTEPQKSVIDRCLR
;
A
#
# COMPACT_ATOMS: atom_id res chain seq x y z
N MET A 1 10.63 -2.11 -18.62
CA MET A 1 11.58 -2.47 -17.53
C MET A 1 11.00 -2.23 -16.13
N GLU A 2 9.70 -1.93 -15.99
CA GLU A 2 9.09 -1.48 -14.71
C GLU A 2 8.38 -2.60 -13.91
N CYS A 3 8.43 -3.85 -14.37
CA CYS A 3 7.71 -4.96 -13.74
C CYS A 3 8.39 -5.54 -12.47
N GLN A 4 9.66 -5.19 -12.19
CA GLN A 4 10.41 -5.86 -11.11
C GLN A 4 10.42 -5.14 -9.74
N ALA A 5 10.10 -3.84 -9.69
CA ALA A 5 10.13 -3.10 -8.42
C ALA A 5 8.92 -3.39 -7.50
N SER A 6 7.76 -3.74 -8.08
CA SER A 6 6.56 -4.09 -7.30
C SER A 6 6.67 -5.47 -6.61
N ALA A 7 7.39 -6.42 -7.22
CA ALA A 7 7.49 -7.79 -6.74
C ALA A 7 8.31 -7.95 -5.45
N VAL A 8 9.32 -7.10 -5.22
CA VAL A 8 10.24 -7.24 -4.07
C VAL A 8 9.60 -6.76 -2.77
N ARG A 9 8.67 -5.79 -2.83
CA ARG A 9 8.04 -5.20 -1.61
C ARG A 9 6.95 -6.08 -0.99
N GLN A 10 6.29 -6.95 -1.77
CA GLN A 10 5.29 -7.88 -1.24
C GLN A 10 5.89 -9.13 -0.54
N GLY A 11 7.21 -9.35 -0.63
CA GLY A 11 7.88 -10.54 -0.09
C GLY A 11 7.96 -10.59 1.44
N GLU A 12 8.22 -9.46 2.08
CA GLU A 12 8.43 -9.36 3.53
C GLU A 12 7.12 -9.63 4.32
N ALA A 13 6.01 -9.03 3.88
CA ALA A 13 4.70 -9.20 4.52
C ALA A 13 4.14 -10.62 4.34
N LYS A 14 4.39 -11.27 3.20
CA LYS A 14 4.06 -12.69 2.99
C LYS A 14 4.79 -13.56 3.99
N ARG A 15 6.09 -13.33 4.20
CA ARG A 15 6.93 -14.16 5.05
C ARG A 15 6.49 -14.14 6.52
N HIS A 16 6.15 -12.96 7.05
CA HIS A 16 5.65 -12.84 8.43
C HIS A 16 4.30 -13.55 8.66
N ARG A 17 3.43 -13.59 7.65
CA ARG A 17 2.08 -14.18 7.71
C ARG A 17 2.07 -15.70 7.80
N PHE A 18 3.10 -16.36 7.29
CA PHE A 18 3.21 -17.83 7.31
C PHE A 18 4.02 -18.36 8.51
N GLU A 19 4.85 -17.52 9.16
CA GLU A 19 5.65 -17.92 10.32
C GLU A 19 4.84 -17.87 11.64
N ARG A 20 3.82 -17.01 11.77
CA ARG A 20 2.92 -17.00 12.94
C ARG A 20 1.71 -17.94 12.73
N ARG A 21 1.66 -19.00 13.54
CA ARG A 21 0.50 -19.90 13.66
C ARG A 21 -0.37 -19.46 14.85
N ALA A 22 -1.65 -19.23 14.63
CA ALA A 22 -2.64 -19.02 15.68
C ALA A 22 -3.81 -20.00 15.45
N PHE A 23 -4.33 -20.63 16.50
CA PHE A 23 -5.43 -21.61 16.41
C PHE A 23 -5.21 -22.79 15.44
N GLY A 24 -3.96 -23.27 15.32
CA GLY A 24 -3.65 -24.45 14.50
C GLY A 24 -3.70 -24.22 12.98
N GLN A 25 -3.95 -22.99 12.52
CA GLN A 25 -3.93 -22.62 11.11
C GLN A 25 -3.00 -21.42 10.85
N PRO A 26 -2.43 -21.28 9.65
CA PRO A 26 -1.73 -20.05 9.29
C PRO A 26 -2.72 -18.88 9.36
N ILE A 27 -2.31 -17.77 10.00
CA ILE A 27 -3.13 -16.56 10.16
C ILE A 27 -3.65 -16.04 8.82
N GLY A 28 -2.97 -16.41 7.72
CA GLY A 28 -3.43 -16.10 6.38
C GLY A 28 -4.72 -16.79 5.89
N ASN A 29 -5.18 -17.83 6.57
CA ASN A 29 -6.43 -18.53 6.23
C ASN A 29 -7.67 -17.98 6.93
N LEU A 30 -7.50 -17.07 7.90
CA LEU A 30 -8.62 -16.39 8.53
C LEU A 30 -9.25 -15.42 7.53
N GLN A 31 -10.56 -15.57 7.25
CA GLN A 31 -11.28 -14.69 6.30
C GLN A 31 -11.08 -13.21 6.65
N ASN A 32 -11.13 -12.86 7.94
CA ASN A 32 -10.92 -11.50 8.43
C ASN A 32 -9.56 -10.93 7.98
N THR A 33 -8.49 -11.70 8.09
CA THR A 33 -7.15 -11.26 7.67
C THR A 33 -7.05 -11.11 6.15
N ARG A 34 -7.79 -11.90 5.37
CA ARG A 34 -7.81 -11.77 3.90
C ARG A 34 -8.52 -10.49 3.48
N PHE A 35 -9.68 -10.17 4.07
CA PHE A 35 -10.39 -8.93 3.76
C PHE A 35 -9.55 -7.70 4.09
N VAL A 36 -8.94 -7.65 5.28
CA VAL A 36 -8.05 -6.53 5.68
C VAL A 36 -6.88 -6.35 4.71
N LEU A 37 -6.27 -7.44 4.24
CA LEU A 37 -5.17 -7.34 3.27
C LEU A 37 -5.62 -6.90 1.89
N THR A 38 -6.79 -7.35 1.43
CA THR A 38 -7.36 -6.88 0.15
C THR A 38 -7.69 -5.39 0.22
N GLU A 39 -8.22 -4.91 1.35
CA GLU A 39 -8.46 -3.48 1.57
C GLU A 39 -7.16 -2.68 1.53
N ILE A 40 -6.11 -3.13 2.23
CA ILE A 40 -4.78 -2.49 2.21
C ILE A 40 -4.21 -2.48 0.79
N ALA A 41 -4.30 -3.59 0.06
CA ALA A 41 -3.82 -3.67 -1.31
C ALA A 41 -4.55 -2.69 -2.24
N THR A 42 -5.88 -2.62 -2.13
CA THR A 42 -6.70 -1.68 -2.90
C THR A 42 -6.36 -0.22 -2.59
N GLU A 43 -6.17 0.10 -1.30
CA GLU A 43 -5.81 1.43 -0.83
C GLU A 43 -4.42 1.86 -1.33
N LEU A 44 -3.47 0.92 -1.39
CA LEU A 44 -2.15 1.12 -1.99
C LEU A 44 -2.23 1.35 -3.50
N ASP A 45 -3.04 0.59 -4.23
CA ASP A 45 -3.18 0.73 -5.69
C ASP A 45 -3.70 2.13 -6.07
N VAL A 46 -4.68 2.65 -5.32
CA VAL A 46 -5.20 4.01 -5.50
C VAL A 46 -4.13 5.04 -5.17
N THR A 47 -3.41 4.85 -4.08
CA THR A 47 -2.34 5.77 -3.65
C THR A 47 -1.21 5.84 -4.67
N HIS A 48 -0.80 4.68 -5.21
CA HIS A 48 0.20 4.60 -6.28
C HIS A 48 -0.26 5.32 -7.53
N THR A 49 -1.47 5.03 -8.01
CA THR A 49 -2.01 5.67 -9.22
C THR A 49 -2.06 7.19 -9.08
N TYR A 50 -2.48 7.70 -7.92
CA TYR A 50 -2.51 9.13 -7.65
C TYR A 50 -1.12 9.76 -7.57
N HIS A 51 -0.16 9.07 -6.94
CA HIS A 51 1.22 9.53 -6.85
C HIS A 51 1.90 9.56 -8.22
N ASP A 52 1.75 8.50 -9.03
CA ASP A 52 2.31 8.41 -10.38
C ASP A 52 1.73 9.51 -11.28
N ALA A 53 0.43 9.80 -11.18
CA ALA A 53 -0.18 10.92 -11.90
C ALA A 53 0.43 12.28 -11.51
N ALA A 54 0.72 12.49 -10.22
CA ALA A 54 1.38 13.70 -9.75
C ALA A 54 2.83 13.81 -10.25
N VAL A 55 3.56 12.68 -10.29
CA VAL A 55 4.93 12.61 -10.83
C VAL A 55 4.94 12.91 -12.33
N LEU A 56 4.03 12.33 -13.10
CA LEU A 56 3.90 12.61 -14.53
C LEU A 56 3.57 14.09 -14.79
N ALA A 57 2.61 14.66 -14.04
CA ALA A 57 2.28 16.08 -14.14
C ALA A 57 3.47 16.98 -13.76
N TYR A 58 4.29 16.58 -12.78
CA TYR A 58 5.49 17.31 -12.40
C TYR A 58 6.54 17.28 -13.51
N ASN A 59 6.76 16.12 -14.12
CA ASN A 59 7.70 15.96 -15.24
C ASN A 59 7.30 16.78 -16.47
N GLU A 60 5.99 16.96 -16.69
CA GLU A 60 5.47 17.84 -17.75
C GLU A 60 5.48 19.34 -17.38
N GLY A 61 5.89 19.70 -16.16
CA GLY A 61 5.85 21.08 -15.66
C GLY A 61 4.43 21.61 -15.41
N LYS A 62 3.43 20.73 -15.36
CA LYS A 62 2.00 21.06 -15.21
C LYS A 62 1.49 20.88 -13.78
N LEU A 63 2.33 20.41 -12.86
CA LEU A 63 1.92 20.22 -11.47
C LEU A 63 1.80 21.59 -10.76
N SER A 64 0.58 21.92 -10.34
CA SER A 64 0.35 23.12 -9.53
C SER A 64 0.85 22.92 -8.09
N ALA A 65 1.21 24.01 -7.40
CA ALA A 65 1.59 23.95 -5.98
C ALA A 65 0.46 23.39 -5.10
N VAL A 66 -0.80 23.64 -5.50
CA VAL A 66 -1.99 23.12 -4.82
C VAL A 66 -2.10 21.60 -5.00
N ASP A 67 -1.88 21.10 -6.21
CA ASP A 67 -1.97 19.66 -6.48
C ASP A 67 -0.78 18.90 -5.89
N ALA A 68 0.40 19.51 -5.82
CA ALA A 68 1.53 18.98 -5.06
C ALA A 68 1.22 18.86 -3.56
N ALA A 69 0.57 19.86 -2.98
CA ALA A 69 0.15 19.83 -1.57
C ALA A 69 -0.91 18.73 -1.32
N LYS A 70 -1.87 18.57 -2.24
CA LYS A 70 -2.85 17.47 -2.19
C LYS A 70 -2.19 16.10 -2.32
N ALA A 71 -1.25 15.93 -3.25
CA ALA A 71 -0.46 14.71 -3.42
C ALA A 71 0.23 14.32 -2.11
N LYS A 72 0.93 15.27 -1.48
CA LYS A 72 1.61 15.05 -0.21
C LYS A 72 0.64 14.69 0.92
N TRP A 73 -0.45 15.43 1.08
CA TRP A 73 -1.44 15.14 2.11
C TRP A 73 -2.09 13.77 1.93
N TRP A 74 -2.54 13.46 0.70
CA TRP A 74 -3.18 12.19 0.39
C TRP A 74 -2.25 11.02 0.63
N THR A 75 -0.97 11.08 0.25
CA THR A 75 -0.06 9.94 0.46
C THR A 75 0.17 9.59 1.93
N THR A 76 0.06 10.55 2.85
CA THR A 76 0.32 10.33 4.29
C THR A 76 -0.83 9.67 5.04
N GLU A 77 -2.08 9.86 4.59
CA GLU A 77 -3.26 9.31 5.28
C GLU A 77 -3.35 7.77 5.18
N PRO A 78 -3.25 7.15 3.98
CA PRO A 78 -3.19 5.70 3.82
C PRO A 78 -2.00 5.07 4.55
N GLN A 79 -0.86 5.76 4.54
CA GLN A 79 0.36 5.25 5.17
C GLN A 79 0.16 5.05 6.68
N LYS A 80 -0.53 5.99 7.34
CA LYS A 80 -0.90 5.86 8.75
C LYS A 80 -1.93 4.75 8.98
N SER A 81 -2.96 4.68 8.15
CA SER A 81 -4.01 3.65 8.17
C SER A 81 -3.42 2.23 8.06
N VAL A 82 -2.48 2.00 7.14
CA VAL A 82 -1.84 0.70 6.95
C VAL A 82 -1.01 0.30 8.17
N ILE A 83 -0.23 1.22 8.75
CA ILE A 83 0.58 0.95 9.94
C ILE A 83 -0.31 0.57 11.14
N ASP A 84 -1.40 1.31 11.36
CA ASP A 84 -2.35 1.02 12.44
C ASP A 84 -3.02 -0.36 12.26
N ARG A 85 -3.29 -0.78 11.03
CA ARG A 85 -3.85 -2.11 10.73
C ARG A 85 -2.82 -3.23 10.87
N CYS A 86 -1.53 -2.96 10.64
CA CYS A 86 -0.45 -3.93 10.83
C CYS A 86 -0.06 -4.16 12.29
N LEU A 87 -0.37 -3.21 13.18
CA LEU A 87 -0.11 -3.31 14.62
C LEU A 87 -1.21 -4.05 15.41
N ARG A 88 -2.37 -4.32 14.78
CA ARG A 88 -3.46 -5.11 15.36
C ARG A 88 -3.27 -6.61 15.11
#